data_AF-A0A8J6MHN2-F1
#
_entry.id   AF-A0A8J6MHN2-F1
#
_cell.length_a   1.000
_cell.length_b   1.000
_cell.length_c   1.000
_cell.angle_alpha   90.00
_cell.angle_beta   90.00
_cell.angle_gamma   90.00
#
_symmetry.space_group_name_H-M   'P 1'
#
loop_
_entity.id
_entity.type
_entity.pdbx_description
1 polymer ?
#
loop_
_entity_poly.entity_id
_entity_poly.type
_entity_poly.pdbx_seq_one_letter_code
_entity_poly.pdbx_strand_id
1 'polypeptide(L)'
;MSKIKTTASAALLALGMSLTGTGANAALILVAPENFGGSGLGSVNTILTIQSPNNSTTENGSVSFNGTDDIFGGNAMTGASQTQTRTIGSLGLTDASTLRVVFNAVEPGNASSITLTNLVLSIFSSGGTTLFTSGAFTAITFPDTFAGTGNSGFVFRLDAADTLTAQAAGFGSANNRIGLAAAA
;
A
#
# COMPACT_ATOMS: atom_id res chain seq x y z
N MET A 1 -29.56 -46.25 54.37
CA MET A 1 -29.84 -46.65 52.97
C MET A 1 -29.90 -45.36 52.15
N SER A 2 -28.78 -44.88 51.60
CA SER A 2 -28.40 -44.96 50.16
C SER A 2 -29.57 -44.56 49.23
N LYS A 3 -29.45 -43.53 48.39
CA LYS A 3 -28.72 -43.62 47.13
C LYS A 3 -28.18 -42.26 46.65
N ILE A 4 -26.89 -42.25 46.31
CA ILE A 4 -26.17 -41.25 45.50
C ILE A 4 -26.70 -41.32 44.07
N LYS A 5 -26.91 -40.16 43.42
CA LYS A 5 -27.10 -40.07 41.96
C LYS A 5 -26.09 -39.11 41.38
N THR A 6 -25.11 -39.70 40.71
CA THR A 6 -24.09 -39.08 39.86
C THR A 6 -24.68 -38.80 38.48
N THR A 7 -24.55 -37.59 37.96
CA THR A 7 -24.77 -37.22 36.54
C THR A 7 -23.75 -36.14 36.20
N ALA A 8 -22.60 -36.52 35.63
CA ALA A 8 -22.32 -36.73 34.19
C ALA A 8 -21.90 -35.42 33.51
N SER A 9 -20.59 -35.33 33.29
CA SER A 9 -19.84 -34.25 32.63
C SER A 9 -20.26 -34.06 31.17
N ALA A 10 -20.44 -32.81 30.74
CA ALA A 10 -20.45 -32.43 29.33
C ALA A 10 -19.17 -31.64 29.03
N ALA A 11 -18.15 -32.33 28.49
CA ALA A 11 -16.95 -31.70 27.96
C ALA A 11 -17.24 -31.25 26.53
N LEU A 12 -17.26 -29.94 26.30
CA LEU A 12 -17.39 -29.34 24.97
C LEU A 12 -16.02 -29.41 24.27
N LEU A 13 -15.86 -30.34 23.32
CA LEU A 13 -14.69 -30.37 22.43
C LEU A 13 -14.81 -29.21 21.43
N ALA A 14 -14.04 -28.14 21.65
CA ALA A 14 -13.76 -27.16 20.61
C ALA A 14 -12.69 -27.74 19.69
N LEU A 15 -13.09 -28.20 18.49
CA LEU A 15 -12.15 -28.40 17.38
C LEU A 15 -11.69 -27.02 16.91
N GLY A 16 -10.64 -26.50 17.54
CA GLY A 16 -9.87 -25.38 17.03
C GLY A 16 -9.10 -25.83 15.79
N MET A 17 -9.72 -25.75 14.62
CA MET A 17 -9.01 -25.84 13.36
C MET A 17 -8.04 -24.66 13.28
N SER A 18 -6.80 -24.90 13.67
CA SER A 18 -5.68 -24.00 13.40
C SER A 18 -5.48 -23.99 11.88
N LEU A 19 -6.13 -23.04 11.19
CA LEU A 19 -5.73 -22.64 9.85
C LEU A 19 -4.34 -22.04 9.97
N THR A 20 -3.31 -22.88 9.85
CA THR A 20 -1.99 -22.42 9.45
C THR A 20 -2.12 -21.99 8.00
N GLY A 21 -2.67 -20.79 7.79
CA GLY A 21 -2.65 -20.12 6.51
C GLY A 21 -1.19 -19.94 6.11
N THR A 22 -0.72 -20.76 5.19
CA THR A 22 0.47 -20.43 4.41
C THR A 22 0.14 -19.13 3.71
N GLY A 23 0.74 -18.03 4.17
CA GLY A 23 0.52 -16.71 3.61
C GLY A 23 0.81 -16.73 2.12
N ALA A 24 -0.25 -16.79 1.31
CA ALA A 24 -0.20 -16.22 -0.01
C ALA A 24 0.12 -14.74 0.24
N ASN A 25 1.35 -14.35 -0.07
CA ASN A 25 1.76 -12.96 -0.01
C ASN A 25 1.00 -12.27 -1.14
N ALA A 26 -0.17 -11.75 -0.78
CA ALA A 26 -1.05 -10.95 -1.60
C ALA A 26 -0.36 -9.60 -1.91
N ALA A 27 -0.61 -8.98 -3.05
CA ALA A 27 0.21 -7.88 -3.55
C ALA A 27 -0.63 -6.75 -4.14
N LEU A 28 0.03 -5.62 -4.40
CA LEU A 28 -0.52 -4.60 -5.29
C LEU A 28 -0.53 -5.13 -6.73
N ILE A 29 -1.71 -5.17 -7.33
CA ILE A 29 -1.94 -5.66 -8.70
C ILE A 29 -2.30 -4.50 -9.62
N LEU A 30 -1.76 -4.53 -10.84
CA LEU A 30 -2.12 -3.58 -11.89
C LEU A 30 -3.56 -3.82 -12.33
N VAL A 31 -4.38 -2.77 -12.34
CA VAL A 31 -5.78 -2.81 -12.82
C VAL A 31 -5.83 -2.47 -14.30
N ALA A 32 -5.37 -1.27 -14.65
CA ALA A 32 -5.27 -0.74 -15.99
C ALA A 32 -4.51 0.60 -15.95
N PRO A 33 -3.95 1.08 -17.08
CA PRO A 33 -3.65 2.50 -17.24
C PRO A 33 -4.97 3.29 -17.30
N GLU A 34 -5.11 4.31 -16.47
CA GLU A 34 -6.29 5.19 -16.42
C GLU A 34 -5.88 6.63 -16.78
N ASN A 35 -6.69 7.29 -17.61
CA ASN A 35 -6.45 8.69 -17.98
C ASN A 35 -7.07 9.63 -16.94
N PHE A 36 -6.28 10.02 -15.94
CA PHE A 36 -6.68 11.05 -14.99
C PHE A 36 -6.36 12.44 -15.56
N GLY A 37 -7.32 13.06 -16.24
CA GLY A 37 -7.20 14.47 -16.61
C GLY A 37 -7.06 15.35 -15.36
N GLY A 38 -6.06 16.25 -15.36
CA GLY A 38 -5.90 17.26 -14.29
C GLY A 38 -5.06 16.82 -13.07
N SER A 39 -4.19 15.82 -13.21
CA SER A 39 -3.34 15.27 -12.14
C SER A 39 -2.13 16.12 -11.72
N GLY A 40 -2.16 17.45 -11.92
CA GLY A 40 -1.08 18.33 -11.46
C GLY A 40 -0.83 18.16 -9.96
N LEU A 41 0.44 18.04 -9.56
CA LEU A 41 0.91 17.75 -8.18
C LEU A 41 0.34 18.67 -7.08
N GLY A 42 -0.31 19.78 -7.45
CA GLY A 42 -1.00 20.68 -6.53
C GLY A 42 -2.42 20.26 -6.12
N SER A 43 -3.04 19.28 -6.79
CA SER A 43 -4.41 18.81 -6.49
C SER A 43 -4.49 17.30 -6.17
N VAL A 44 -3.37 16.58 -6.28
CA VAL A 44 -3.33 15.13 -6.04
C VAL A 44 -2.77 14.85 -4.65
N ASN A 45 -3.32 13.86 -3.97
CA ASN A 45 -2.81 13.37 -2.69
C ASN A 45 -1.53 12.53 -2.90
N THR A 46 -0.43 13.20 -3.25
CA THR A 46 0.87 12.55 -3.44
C THR A 46 1.35 11.95 -2.11
N ILE A 47 1.69 10.66 -2.14
CA ILE A 47 2.28 9.93 -1.01
C ILE A 47 3.80 9.83 -1.16
N LEU A 48 4.29 9.39 -2.32
CA LEU A 48 5.72 9.18 -2.57
C LEU A 48 6.11 9.75 -3.93
N THR A 49 7.13 10.63 -3.93
CA THR A 49 7.83 11.05 -5.14
C THR A 49 9.28 10.58 -5.05
N ILE A 50 9.74 9.88 -6.08
CA ILE A 50 11.11 9.40 -6.18
C ILE A 50 11.79 10.16 -7.31
N GLN A 51 13.01 10.65 -7.09
CA GLN A 51 13.80 11.28 -8.13
C GLN A 51 15.16 10.61 -8.25
N SER A 52 15.50 10.19 -9.46
CA SER A 52 16.80 9.62 -9.80
C SER A 52 17.95 10.55 -9.47
N PRO A 53 18.91 10.14 -8.61
CA PRO A 53 20.12 10.91 -8.41
C PRO A 53 21.03 10.77 -9.63
N ASN A 54 21.41 11.90 -10.25
CA ASN A 54 22.43 11.94 -11.31
C ASN A 54 22.13 11.05 -12.54
N ASN A 55 20.85 10.83 -12.88
CA ASN A 55 20.45 9.99 -14.02
C ASN A 55 20.93 8.53 -13.87
N SER A 56 20.75 7.95 -12.68
CA SER A 56 20.96 6.52 -12.46
C SER A 56 19.95 5.67 -13.22
N THR A 57 20.19 4.36 -13.29
CA THR A 57 19.30 3.38 -13.91
C THR A 57 18.43 2.64 -12.90
N THR A 58 18.44 3.06 -11.64
CA THR A 58 17.71 2.41 -10.56
C THR A 58 17.40 3.44 -9.50
N GLU A 59 16.12 3.55 -9.17
CA GLU A 59 15.63 4.45 -8.14
C GLU A 59 14.86 3.65 -7.11
N ASN A 60 15.08 3.92 -5.83
CA ASN A 60 14.23 3.40 -4.77
C ASN A 60 13.84 4.52 -3.84
N GLY A 61 12.69 4.38 -3.18
CA GLY A 61 12.25 5.36 -2.21
C GLY A 61 11.17 4.80 -1.31
N SER A 62 11.06 5.37 -0.12
CA SER A 62 10.00 5.03 0.80
C SER A 62 9.59 6.19 1.67
N VAL A 63 8.35 6.13 2.14
CA VAL A 63 7.83 6.96 3.23
C VAL A 63 7.03 6.09 4.18
N SER A 64 7.38 6.15 5.46
CA SER A 64 6.68 5.50 6.57
C SER A 64 6.34 6.52 7.66
N PHE A 65 5.59 6.10 8.68
CA PHE A 65 5.20 6.97 9.77
C PHE A 65 5.57 6.35 11.12
N ASN A 66 6.26 7.10 11.98
CA ASN A 66 6.73 6.61 13.28
C ASN A 66 5.85 7.04 14.48
N GLY A 67 4.69 7.66 14.22
CA GLY A 67 3.79 8.18 15.26
C GLY A 67 3.91 9.69 15.49
N THR A 68 5.01 10.28 15.04
CA THR A 68 5.26 11.73 15.15
C THR A 68 5.48 12.34 13.76
N ASP A 69 6.41 11.76 12.99
CA ASP A 69 6.89 12.30 11.73
C ASP A 69 6.86 11.28 10.60
N ASP A 70 6.84 11.78 9.37
CA ASP A 70 7.11 10.99 8.18
C ASP A 70 8.61 10.63 8.12
N ILE A 71 8.91 9.35 7.92
CA ILE A 71 10.29 8.83 7.81
C ILE A 71 10.54 8.47 6.35
N PHE A 72 11.54 9.12 5.76
CA PHE A 72 11.90 8.96 4.36
C PHE A 72 13.06 7.99 4.18
N GLY A 73 13.04 7.20 3.11
CA GLY A 73 14.13 6.31 2.72
C GLY A 73 14.50 6.46 1.24
N GLY A 74 15.74 6.11 0.90
CA GLY A 74 16.23 6.09 -0.47
C GLY A 74 16.25 7.47 -1.14
N ASN A 75 15.78 7.53 -2.37
CA ASN A 75 15.68 8.69 -3.24
C ASN A 75 14.31 9.40 -3.15
N ALA A 76 13.59 9.20 -2.05
CA ALA A 76 12.36 9.95 -1.80
C ALA A 76 12.64 11.45 -1.72
N MET A 77 11.88 12.25 -2.47
CA MET A 77 12.00 13.72 -2.42
C MET A 77 11.43 14.26 -1.11
N THR A 78 12.20 15.11 -0.43
CA THR A 78 11.84 15.70 0.86
C THR A 78 11.60 17.20 0.69
N GLY A 79 10.36 17.56 0.40
CA GLY A 79 9.91 18.94 0.23
C GLY A 79 8.41 19.04 0.40
N ALA A 80 7.89 20.27 0.57
CA ALA A 80 6.47 20.49 0.81
C ALA A 80 5.62 19.80 -0.28
N SER A 81 4.78 18.85 0.16
CA SER A 81 3.86 18.09 -0.69
C SER A 81 4.51 17.15 -1.72
N GLN A 82 5.82 16.88 -1.65
CA GLN A 82 6.50 15.94 -2.55
C GLN A 82 6.37 14.49 -2.07
N THR A 83 6.61 14.24 -0.78
CA THR A 83 6.47 12.91 -0.16
C THR A 83 5.93 13.09 1.25
N GLN A 84 4.88 12.35 1.60
CA GLN A 84 4.26 12.38 2.92
C GLN A 84 3.26 11.22 3.05
N THR A 85 3.21 10.54 4.21
CA THR A 85 2.11 9.59 4.44
C THR A 85 0.77 10.33 4.56
N ARG A 86 -0.32 9.72 4.08
CA ARG A 86 -1.65 10.36 4.08
C ARG A 86 -2.59 9.65 5.03
N THR A 87 -3.40 10.38 5.78
CA THR A 87 -4.42 9.73 6.61
C THR A 87 -5.52 9.15 5.73
N ILE A 88 -6.08 8.01 6.11
CA ILE A 88 -7.22 7.38 5.42
C ILE A 88 -8.35 8.40 5.23
N GLY A 89 -8.64 9.20 6.27
CA GLY A 89 -9.64 10.26 6.24
C GLY A 89 -9.33 11.40 5.26
N SER A 90 -8.07 11.85 5.16
CA SER A 90 -7.68 12.91 4.20
C SER A 90 -7.82 12.48 2.75
N LEU A 91 -7.76 11.17 2.49
CA LEU A 91 -7.96 10.58 1.17
C LEU A 91 -9.44 10.36 0.85
N GLY A 92 -10.35 10.58 1.81
CA GLY A 92 -11.78 10.30 1.67
C GLY A 92 -12.09 8.80 1.57
N LEU A 93 -11.17 7.94 1.99
CA LEU A 93 -11.34 6.49 1.90
C LEU A 93 -12.10 5.98 3.12
N THR A 94 -13.10 5.14 2.88
CA THR A 94 -13.84 4.41 3.94
C THR A 94 -13.71 2.88 3.80
N ASP A 95 -13.17 2.42 2.66
CA ASP A 95 -13.10 1.01 2.29
C ASP A 95 -11.79 0.73 1.54
N ALA A 96 -11.03 -0.27 1.99
CA ALA A 96 -9.78 -0.72 1.37
C ALA A 96 -9.96 -1.15 -0.09
N SER A 97 -11.14 -1.63 -0.48
CA SER A 97 -11.46 -2.04 -1.86
C SER A 97 -11.50 -0.86 -2.84
N THR A 98 -11.65 0.37 -2.32
CA THR A 98 -11.61 1.61 -3.10
C THR A 98 -10.23 2.24 -3.16
N LEU A 99 -9.28 1.75 -2.37
CA LEU A 99 -7.91 2.25 -2.36
C LEU A 99 -7.27 2.01 -3.73
N ARG A 100 -6.73 3.07 -4.31
CA ARG A 100 -5.95 3.03 -5.55
C ARG A 100 -4.63 3.72 -5.34
N VAL A 101 -3.56 3.12 -5.88
CA VAL A 101 -2.25 3.75 -6.00
C VAL A 101 -2.04 4.05 -7.47
N VAL A 102 -1.78 5.32 -7.78
CA VAL A 102 -1.49 5.73 -9.16
C VAL A 102 0.01 5.95 -9.27
N PHE A 103 0.68 5.13 -10.07
CA PHE A 103 2.07 5.32 -10.44
C PHE A 103 2.13 6.21 -11.68
N ASN A 104 2.80 7.34 -11.57
CA ASN A 104 3.03 8.27 -12.66
C ASN A 104 4.53 8.43 -12.87
N ALA A 105 5.04 7.96 -14.00
CA ALA A 105 6.46 7.99 -14.32
C ALA A 105 6.77 9.13 -15.30
N VAL A 106 7.87 9.85 -15.07
CA VAL A 106 8.40 10.84 -15.99
C VAL A 106 9.88 10.57 -16.18
N GLU A 107 10.23 9.93 -17.29
CA GLU A 107 11.64 9.69 -17.65
C GLU A 107 12.16 10.82 -18.57
N PRO A 108 13.33 11.40 -18.28
CA PRO A 108 13.99 12.32 -19.20
C PRO A 108 14.53 11.57 -20.44
N GLY A 109 14.46 12.18 -21.63
CA GLY A 109 15.31 11.79 -22.76
C GLY A 109 14.80 10.70 -23.73
N ASN A 110 13.48 10.61 -23.97
CA ASN A 110 12.85 9.65 -24.90
C ASN A 110 12.88 8.18 -24.45
N ALA A 111 13.33 7.87 -23.23
CA ALA A 111 13.14 6.55 -22.65
C ALA A 111 11.63 6.29 -22.55
N SER A 112 11.19 5.26 -23.26
CA SER A 112 9.77 4.89 -23.33
C SER A 112 9.43 3.85 -22.27
N SER A 113 10.42 3.13 -21.74
CA SER A 113 10.14 2.00 -20.86
C SER A 113 10.71 2.14 -19.46
N ILE A 114 9.87 1.90 -18.47
CA ILE A 114 10.24 1.81 -17.05
C ILE A 114 9.86 0.44 -16.50
N THR A 115 10.69 -0.12 -15.62
CA THR A 115 10.36 -1.38 -14.93
C THR A 115 10.16 -1.11 -13.46
N LEU A 116 8.91 -1.11 -12.99
CA LEU A 116 8.62 -1.06 -11.57
C LEU A 116 8.98 -2.44 -10.98
N THR A 117 10.05 -2.51 -10.20
CA THR A 117 10.55 -3.76 -9.61
C THR A 117 9.97 -4.03 -8.24
N ASN A 118 9.51 -2.99 -7.54
CA ASN A 118 8.86 -3.11 -6.25
C ASN A 118 7.80 -2.02 -6.04
N LEU A 119 6.69 -2.39 -5.41
CA LEU A 119 5.68 -1.46 -4.91
C LEU A 119 4.99 -2.07 -3.69
N VAL A 120 5.17 -1.46 -2.53
CA VAL A 120 4.65 -1.91 -1.24
C VAL A 120 3.83 -0.80 -0.61
N LEU A 121 2.63 -1.15 -0.15
CA LEU A 121 1.78 -0.27 0.64
C LEU A 121 1.78 -0.70 2.09
N SER A 122 1.94 0.27 2.99
CA SER A 122 1.83 0.06 4.42
C SER A 122 0.79 0.98 5.03
N ILE A 123 0.06 0.47 6.02
CA ILE A 123 -0.85 1.25 6.86
C ILE A 123 -0.28 1.28 8.28
N PHE A 124 -0.14 2.48 8.83
CA PHE A 124 0.38 2.75 10.15
C PHE A 124 -0.75 3.28 11.05
N SER A 125 -0.72 2.91 12.33
CA SER A 125 -1.55 3.54 13.34
C SER A 125 -1.15 5.00 13.53
N SER A 126 -2.00 5.79 14.19
CA SER A 126 -1.62 7.15 14.59
C SER A 126 -0.42 7.20 15.56
N GLY A 127 -0.08 6.07 16.19
CA GLY A 127 1.11 5.91 17.03
C GLY A 127 2.33 5.34 16.30
N GLY A 128 2.26 5.14 14.97
CA GLY A 128 3.39 4.66 14.16
C GLY A 128 3.57 3.15 14.10
N THR A 129 2.67 2.38 14.71
CA THR A 129 2.70 0.91 14.60
C THR A 129 2.23 0.50 13.21
N THR A 130 2.99 -0.35 12.52
CA THR A 130 2.53 -0.97 11.27
C THR A 130 1.34 -1.89 11.54
N LEU A 131 0.20 -1.59 10.93
CA LEU A 131 -1.03 -2.37 11.02
C LEU A 131 -1.18 -3.34 9.84
N PHE A 132 -0.69 -2.93 8.68
CA PHE A 132 -0.75 -3.71 7.46
C PHE A 132 0.44 -3.37 6.57
N THR A 133 0.95 -4.37 5.85
CA THR A 133 1.89 -4.22 4.75
C THR A 133 1.45 -5.18 3.65
N SER A 134 1.32 -4.70 2.42
CA SER A 134 1.05 -5.55 1.27
C SER A 134 2.19 -6.54 1.09
N GLY A 135 1.89 -7.72 0.58
CA GLY A 135 2.90 -8.72 0.27
C GLY A 135 3.72 -8.41 -0.99
N ALA A 136 4.42 -9.43 -1.47
CA ALA A 136 5.48 -9.30 -2.46
C ALA A 136 4.98 -8.81 -3.82
N PHE A 137 5.54 -7.71 -4.30
CA PHE A 137 5.22 -7.17 -5.61
C PHE A 137 5.82 -8.02 -6.73
N THR A 138 5.06 -8.21 -7.80
CA THR A 138 5.58 -8.81 -9.04
C THR A 138 6.01 -7.70 -9.97
N ALA A 139 7.29 -7.67 -10.37
CA ALA A 139 7.83 -6.63 -11.23
C ALA A 139 7.02 -6.48 -12.54
N ILE A 140 6.82 -5.24 -12.97
CA ILE A 140 6.08 -4.91 -14.19
C ILE A 140 6.92 -3.96 -15.03
N THR A 141 7.16 -4.35 -16.28
CA THR A 141 7.75 -3.47 -17.29
C THR A 141 6.65 -2.78 -18.08
N PHE A 142 6.66 -1.45 -18.05
CA PHE A 142 5.79 -0.61 -18.85
C PHE A 142 6.58 -0.19 -20.11
N PRO A 143 6.11 -0.50 -21.32
CA PRO A 143 6.85 -0.20 -22.55
C PRO A 143 6.71 1.27 -23.02
N ASP A 144 5.74 2.00 -22.47
CA ASP A 144 5.52 3.44 -22.65
C ASP A 144 5.23 4.08 -21.28
N THR A 145 5.88 5.20 -20.95
CA THR A 145 5.66 5.97 -19.71
C THR A 145 4.62 7.07 -19.87
N PHE A 146 4.02 7.22 -21.06
CA PHE A 146 3.11 8.32 -21.41
C PHE A 146 3.72 9.70 -21.10
N ALA A 147 4.99 9.91 -21.48
CA ALA A 147 5.75 11.12 -21.15
C ALA A 147 4.98 12.43 -21.47
N GLY A 148 4.83 13.30 -20.46
CA GLY A 148 4.16 14.60 -20.58
C GLY A 148 3.36 14.99 -19.33
N THR A 149 3.35 16.27 -18.97
CA THR A 149 2.57 16.79 -17.82
C THR A 149 1.06 16.65 -18.10
N GLY A 150 0.36 15.82 -17.32
CA GLY A 150 -1.10 15.64 -17.42
C GLY A 150 -1.57 14.34 -18.10
N ASN A 151 -0.67 13.37 -18.34
CA ASN A 151 -1.01 12.07 -18.92
C ASN A 151 -1.34 10.99 -17.88
N SER A 152 -1.95 9.91 -18.39
CA SER A 152 -2.43 8.71 -17.69
C SER A 152 -1.42 8.10 -16.70
N GLY A 153 -1.91 7.63 -15.55
CA GLY A 153 -1.10 6.88 -14.59
C GLY A 153 -1.44 5.39 -14.60
N PHE A 154 -0.51 4.56 -14.13
CA PHE A 154 -0.74 3.14 -13.93
C PHE A 154 -1.41 2.90 -12.58
N VAL A 155 -2.60 2.32 -12.60
CA VAL A 155 -3.40 2.15 -11.39
C VAL A 155 -3.20 0.78 -10.80
N PHE A 156 -2.81 0.76 -9.53
CA PHE A 156 -2.72 -0.43 -8.71
C PHE A 156 -3.81 -0.45 -7.66
N ARG A 157 -4.24 -1.66 -7.31
CA ARG A 157 -5.10 -1.92 -6.16
C ARG A 157 -4.55 -3.09 -5.36
N LEU A 158 -4.97 -3.22 -4.12
CA LEU A 158 -4.75 -4.45 -3.36
C LEU A 158 -5.54 -5.59 -4.03
N ASP A 159 -4.97 -6.78 -4.06
CA ASP A 159 -5.76 -7.96 -4.42
C ASP A 159 -6.86 -8.26 -3.39
N ALA A 160 -7.70 -9.27 -3.66
CA ALA A 160 -8.85 -9.56 -2.82
C ALA A 160 -8.48 -9.96 -1.38
N ALA A 161 -7.37 -10.69 -1.18
CA ALA A 161 -6.96 -11.15 0.15
C ALA A 161 -6.33 -10.00 0.95
N ASP A 162 -5.49 -9.19 0.32
CA ASP A 162 -4.90 -8.00 0.94
C ASP A 162 -5.95 -6.93 1.23
N THR A 163 -6.96 -6.78 0.36
CA THR A 163 -8.08 -5.86 0.60
C THR A 163 -8.80 -6.21 1.91
N LEU A 164 -9.12 -7.48 2.14
CA LEU A 164 -9.79 -7.92 3.36
C LEU A 164 -8.90 -7.72 4.61
N THR A 165 -7.61 -8.02 4.48
CA THR A 165 -6.65 -7.88 5.58
C THR A 165 -6.42 -6.41 5.93
N ALA A 166 -6.21 -5.56 4.93
CA ALA A 166 -6.08 -4.12 5.09
C ALA A 166 -7.35 -3.51 5.67
N GLN A 167 -8.54 -3.93 5.21
CA GLN A 167 -9.82 -3.47 5.75
C GLN A 167 -9.93 -3.77 7.24
N ALA A 168 -9.63 -5.01 7.65
CA ALA A 168 -9.76 -5.45 9.04
C ALA A 168 -8.72 -4.76 9.96
N ALA A 169 -7.48 -4.60 9.50
CA ALA A 169 -6.39 -4.09 10.33
C ALA A 169 -6.24 -2.56 10.29
N GLY A 170 -6.42 -1.95 9.12
CA GLY A 170 -6.03 -0.58 8.83
C GLY A 170 -7.17 0.43 8.79
N PHE A 171 -8.40 0.02 8.43
CA PHE A 171 -9.52 0.95 8.18
C PHE A 171 -10.44 1.19 9.39
N GLY A 172 -10.06 0.69 10.58
CA GLY A 172 -10.78 0.96 11.83
C GLY A 172 -10.66 2.40 12.35
N SER A 173 -9.78 3.23 11.76
CA SER A 173 -9.59 4.64 12.12
C SER A 173 -9.20 5.48 10.92
N ALA A 174 -9.90 6.60 10.72
CA ALA A 174 -9.57 7.58 9.69
C ALA A 174 -8.20 8.27 9.90
N ASN A 175 -7.64 8.19 11.11
CA ASN A 175 -6.34 8.77 11.47
C ASN A 175 -5.16 7.86 11.17
N ASN A 176 -5.40 6.59 10.82
CA ASN A 176 -4.34 5.71 10.35
C ASN A 176 -3.76 6.27 9.05
N ARG A 177 -2.45 6.11 8.86
CA ARG A 177 -1.69 6.74 7.76
C ARG A 177 -1.22 5.69 6.76
N ILE A 178 -1.25 6.04 5.49
CA ILE A 178 -0.79 5.21 4.38
C ILE A 178 0.58 5.71 3.94
N GLY A 179 1.56 4.80 3.92
CA GLY A 179 2.87 5.01 3.32
C GLY A 179 3.11 4.05 2.16
N LEU A 180 4.17 4.34 1.39
CA LEU A 180 4.56 3.56 0.22
C LEU A 180 6.07 3.34 0.24
N ALA A 181 6.50 2.22 -0.33
CA ALA A 181 7.87 2.00 -0.77
C ALA A 181 7.86 1.48 -2.21
N ALA A 182 8.75 1.98 -3.05
CA ALA A 182 8.82 1.57 -4.45
C ALA A 182 10.26 1.54 -4.94
N ALA A 183 10.50 0.75 -5.99
CA ALA A 183 11.74 0.75 -6.74
C ALA A 183 11.47 0.55 -8.23
N ALA A 184 12.18 1.28 -9.08
CA ALA A 184 12.13 1.21 -10.53
C ALA A 184 13.53 1.20 -11.14
#